data_AF-A0A954IK72-F1
#
_entry.id   AF-A0A954IK72-F1
#
_cell.length_a   1.000
_cell.length_b   1.000
_cell.length_c   1.000
_cell.angle_alpha   90.00
_cell.angle_beta   90.00
_cell.angle_gamma   90.00
#
_symmetry.space_group_name_H-M   'P 1'
#
loop_
_entity.id
_entity.type
_entity.pdbx_description
1 polymer ?
#
loop_
_entity_poly.entity_id
_entity_poly.type
_entity_poly.pdbx_seq_one_letter_code
_entity_poly.pdbx_strand_id
1 'polypeptide(L)'
;MSRPLFVHFLPDLVSPEQLSGGIVVVIDVLRASTTIATALNHGAGRIIPCVSIDQALAVRDQEHVANRDQRSATPANSGVLPLLGGERGGVRIEGFDLSNSPAEYEPQVVGGRTIVFTTTNGTRALARCEQAARILVGAFINLSAISRALQADDRPVHLLCAGTDGSPTAEDILFAGALGHDVCVAAGSEGWTLSDSAEIAVAAWRGAVEMPCLEESSAGHVACRLRQEQLSPHVFNALCRSRGGRNLLRLGYESDIRYCSQIDLISVLPVCQQMHRPQNQVSGPGIPSMEITLA
;
A
#
# COMPACT_ATOMS: atom_id res chain seq x y z
N MET A 1 21.44 -14.90 12.24
CA MET A 1 20.16 -15.08 12.95
C MET A 1 19.06 -14.98 11.90
N SER A 2 18.05 -15.83 11.97
CA SER A 2 16.93 -15.76 11.02
C SER A 2 16.09 -14.50 11.29
N ARG A 3 15.70 -13.81 10.22
CA ARG A 3 14.96 -12.56 10.28
C ARG A 3 13.46 -12.81 10.34
N PRO A 4 12.72 -12.26 11.31
CA PRO A 4 11.30 -12.55 11.43
C PRO A 4 10.47 -11.73 10.44
N LEU A 5 9.45 -12.38 9.86
CA LEU A 5 8.39 -11.77 9.07
C LEU A 5 7.04 -12.11 9.69
N PHE A 6 6.31 -11.06 10.08
CA PHE A 6 4.98 -11.14 10.66
C PHE A 6 3.94 -10.68 9.65
N VAL A 7 2.77 -11.34 9.65
CA VAL A 7 1.58 -10.80 8.98
C VAL A 7 0.53 -10.45 10.05
N HIS A 8 0.02 -9.24 9.97
CA HIS A 8 -1.05 -8.73 10.84
C HIS A 8 -2.29 -8.53 9.98
N PHE A 9 -3.30 -9.39 10.15
CA PHE A 9 -4.52 -9.37 9.32
C PHE A 9 -5.40 -8.14 9.53
N LEU A 10 -5.15 -7.38 10.60
CA LEU A 10 -5.83 -6.14 10.93
C LEU A 10 -4.89 -5.19 11.69
N PRO A 11 -5.12 -3.87 11.60
CA PRO A 11 -4.37 -2.88 12.40
C PRO A 11 -4.58 -3.03 13.91
N ASP A 12 -5.74 -3.55 14.35
CA ASP A 12 -6.05 -3.68 15.78
C ASP A 12 -5.45 -4.93 16.43
N LEU A 13 -4.81 -5.80 15.64
CA LEU A 13 -4.14 -7.01 16.15
C LEU A 13 -2.66 -6.76 16.52
N VAL A 14 -2.19 -5.53 16.35
CA VAL A 14 -0.79 -5.16 16.62
C VAL A 14 -0.70 -3.80 17.30
N SER A 15 0.17 -3.69 18.30
CA SER A 15 0.48 -2.43 18.95
C SER A 15 1.64 -1.71 18.27
N PRO A 16 1.75 -0.36 18.36
CA PRO A 16 2.90 0.37 17.86
C PRO A 16 4.24 -0.15 18.40
N GLU A 17 4.28 -0.59 19.66
CA GLU A 17 5.48 -1.13 20.32
C GLU A 17 5.97 -2.41 19.64
N GLN A 18 5.04 -3.25 19.15
CA GLN A 18 5.39 -4.47 18.42
C GLN A 18 5.95 -4.17 17.03
N LEU A 19 5.65 -3.00 16.45
CA LEU A 19 6.19 -2.55 15.16
C LEU A 19 7.53 -1.81 15.30
N SER A 20 7.94 -1.53 16.54
CA SER A 20 9.11 -0.71 16.85
C SER A 20 10.40 -1.29 16.27
N GLY A 21 11.18 -0.45 15.60
CA GLY A 21 12.45 -0.85 14.98
C GLY A 21 12.32 -1.72 13.72
N GLY A 22 11.10 -2.08 13.31
CA GLY A 22 10.82 -2.90 12.13
C GLY A 22 10.49 -2.10 10.87
N ILE A 23 10.45 -2.81 9.74
CA ILE A 23 9.89 -2.33 8.48
C ILE A 23 8.43 -2.76 8.42
N VAL A 24 7.52 -1.81 8.28
CA VAL A 24 6.10 -2.08 8.08
C VAL A 24 5.75 -1.89 6.61
N VAL A 25 5.10 -2.89 6.00
CA VAL A 25 4.46 -2.76 4.69
C VAL A 25 2.96 -2.62 4.94
N VAL A 26 2.40 -1.43 4.70
CA VAL A 26 0.97 -1.18 4.77
C VAL A 26 0.31 -1.71 3.50
N ILE A 27 -0.77 -2.48 3.68
CA ILE A 27 -1.45 -3.22 2.61
C ILE A 27 -2.94 -2.89 2.64
N ASP A 28 -3.42 -2.30 1.56
CA ASP A 28 -4.84 -2.05 1.24
C ASP A 28 -4.96 -2.17 -0.28
N VAL A 29 -5.06 -3.42 -0.76
CA VAL A 29 -4.93 -3.76 -2.19
C VAL A 29 -6.08 -3.16 -2.99
N LEU A 30 -7.29 -3.22 -2.44
CA LEU A 30 -8.53 -2.73 -3.03
C LEU A 30 -9.08 -1.56 -2.19
N ARG A 31 -8.60 -0.32 -2.36
CA ARG A 31 -7.74 0.16 -3.46
C ARG A 31 -6.58 1.05 -3.00
N ALA A 32 -6.53 1.45 -1.73
CA ALA A 32 -5.75 2.63 -1.33
C ALA A 32 -4.25 2.50 -1.66
N SER A 33 -3.63 1.36 -1.37
CA SER A 33 -2.21 1.14 -1.62
C SER A 33 -1.89 1.12 -3.12
N THR A 34 -2.76 0.48 -3.91
CA THR A 34 -2.64 0.45 -5.38
C THR A 34 -2.77 1.87 -5.96
N THR A 35 -3.75 2.65 -5.49
CA THR A 35 -3.95 4.05 -5.91
C THR A 35 -2.74 4.92 -5.58
N ILE A 36 -2.22 4.81 -4.36
CA ILE A 36 -1.03 5.57 -3.91
C ILE A 36 0.18 5.26 -4.78
N ALA A 37 0.47 3.97 -5.00
CA ALA A 37 1.62 3.57 -5.80
C ALA A 37 1.47 4.00 -7.28
N THR A 38 0.25 3.93 -7.83
CA THR A 38 -0.06 4.40 -9.19
C THR A 38 0.16 5.90 -9.34
N ALA A 39 -0.38 6.69 -8.41
CA ALA A 39 -0.26 8.13 -8.43
C ALA A 39 1.20 8.61 -8.39
N LEU A 40 2.01 8.00 -7.51
CA LEU A 40 3.44 8.32 -7.40
C LEU A 40 4.20 7.86 -8.66
N ASN A 41 3.88 6.69 -9.23
CA ASN A 41 4.45 6.26 -10.50
C ASN A 41 4.11 7.20 -11.66
N HIS A 42 2.91 7.80 -11.64
CA HIS A 42 2.48 8.81 -12.60
C HIS A 42 3.00 10.23 -12.29
N GLY A 43 3.93 10.35 -11.33
CA GLY A 43 4.67 11.58 -11.07
C GLY A 43 4.05 12.49 -10.02
N ALA A 44 3.07 12.03 -9.23
CA ALA A 44 2.62 12.80 -8.06
C ALA A 44 3.81 13.16 -7.17
N GLY A 45 3.88 14.42 -6.74
CA GLY A 45 5.02 14.93 -5.97
C GLY A 45 5.06 14.33 -4.56
N ARG A 46 3.88 14.28 -3.92
CA ARG A 46 3.67 13.62 -2.63
C ARG A 46 2.19 13.36 -2.36
N ILE A 47 1.93 12.42 -1.46
CA ILE A 47 0.58 12.11 -0.98
C ILE A 47 0.51 12.32 0.53
N ILE A 48 -0.49 13.04 1.01
CA ILE A 48 -0.70 13.33 2.45
C ILE A 48 -1.93 12.56 2.94
N PRO A 49 -1.76 11.42 3.63
CA PRO A 49 -2.87 10.64 4.16
C PRO A 49 -3.56 11.36 5.34
N CYS A 50 -4.90 11.38 5.33
CA CYS A 50 -5.73 12.04 6.34
C CYS A 50 -6.82 11.12 6.92
N VAL A 51 -7.03 11.20 8.23
CA VAL A 51 -7.96 10.39 9.04
C VAL A 51 -9.43 10.72 8.84
N SER A 52 -9.73 11.96 8.45
CA SER A 52 -11.09 12.43 8.22
C SER A 52 -11.17 13.34 7.00
N ILE A 53 -12.40 13.56 6.54
CA ILE A 53 -12.70 14.51 5.48
C ILE A 53 -12.33 15.93 5.93
N ASP A 54 -12.71 16.31 7.16
CA ASP A 54 -12.40 17.61 7.74
C ASP A 54 -10.89 17.86 7.81
N GLN A 55 -10.11 16.84 8.21
CA GLN A 55 -8.66 16.92 8.21
C GLN A 55 -8.12 17.11 6.77
N ALA A 56 -8.64 16.36 5.80
CA ALA A 56 -8.21 16.49 4.41
C ALA A 56 -8.47 17.89 3.84
N LEU A 57 -9.63 18.49 4.14
CA LEU A 57 -9.96 19.85 3.75
C LEU A 57 -9.01 20.86 4.41
N ALA A 58 -8.81 20.76 5.73
CA ALA A 58 -7.92 21.65 6.46
C ALA A 58 -6.46 21.57 5.97
N VAL A 59 -5.99 20.37 5.63
CA VAL A 59 -4.64 20.14 5.10
C VAL A 59 -4.50 20.73 3.71
N ARG A 60 -5.49 20.55 2.82
CA ARG A 60 -5.46 21.19 1.50
C ARG A 60 -5.31 22.70 1.63
N ASP A 61 -6.07 23.32 2.53
CA ASP A 61 -6.04 24.78 2.73
C ASP A 61 -4.67 25.25 3.26
N GLN A 62 -4.10 24.53 4.23
CA GLN A 62 -2.75 24.82 4.75
C GLN A 62 -1.67 24.69 3.67
N GLU A 63 -1.71 23.60 2.92
CA GLU A 63 -0.76 23.31 1.84
C GLU A 63 -0.87 24.33 0.70
N HIS A 64 -2.08 24.79 0.39
CA HIS A 64 -2.31 25.85 -0.58
C HIS A 64 -1.69 27.19 -0.17
N VAL A 65 -1.81 27.56 1.11
CA VAL A 65 -1.17 28.76 1.66
C VAL A 65 0.35 28.62 1.61
N ALA A 66 0.89 27.48 2.06
CA ALA A 66 2.33 27.22 2.03
C ALA A 66 2.90 27.27 0.61
N ASN A 67 2.18 26.76 -0.39
CA ASN A 67 2.58 26.80 -1.80
C ASN A 67 2.56 28.22 -2.40
N ARG A 68 1.78 29.15 -1.83
CA ARG A 68 1.75 30.56 -2.25
C ARG A 68 2.91 31.37 -1.67
N ASP A 69 3.33 31.05 -0.45
CA ASP A 69 4.40 31.76 0.24
C ASP A 69 5.81 31.36 -0.27
N GLN A 70 5.93 30.18 -0.88
CA GLN A 70 7.18 29.69 -1.48
C GLN A 70 7.50 30.38 -2.81
N ARG A 71 8.11 31.57 -2.75
CA ARG A 71 8.70 32.30 -3.89
C ARG A 71 9.86 31.56 -4.62
N SER A 72 10.22 30.34 -4.22
CA SER A 72 11.48 29.68 -4.60
C SER A 72 11.37 28.21 -5.05
N ALA A 73 10.19 27.60 -5.10
CA ALA A 73 10.03 26.30 -5.74
C ALA A 73 9.81 26.49 -7.25
N THR A 74 10.25 25.54 -8.07
CA THR A 74 10.18 25.57 -9.55
C THR A 74 8.91 26.26 -10.07
N PRO A 75 9.00 27.20 -11.04
CA PRO A 75 7.88 28.07 -11.47
C PRO A 75 6.57 27.36 -11.83
N ALA A 76 6.62 26.05 -12.12
CA ALA A 76 5.48 25.25 -12.53
C ALA A 76 4.44 24.98 -11.42
N ASN A 77 4.81 25.02 -10.12
CA ASN A 77 3.92 24.57 -9.03
C ASN A 77 3.64 25.60 -7.92
N SER A 78 4.16 26.83 -8.02
CA SER A 78 3.90 27.90 -7.05
C SER A 78 2.41 28.28 -7.06
N GLY A 79 1.73 28.16 -5.91
CA GLY A 79 0.32 28.50 -5.74
C GLY A 79 -0.70 27.51 -6.32
N VAL A 80 -0.27 26.31 -6.74
CA VAL A 80 -1.17 25.26 -7.22
C VAL A 80 -1.88 24.58 -6.05
N LEU A 81 -3.21 24.54 -6.12
CA LEU A 81 -4.07 23.92 -5.12
C LEU A 81 -3.81 22.39 -5.08
N PRO A 82 -3.57 21.79 -3.90
CA PRO A 82 -3.49 20.33 -3.77
C PRO A 82 -4.81 19.65 -4.19
N LEU A 83 -4.69 18.46 -4.76
CA LEU A 83 -5.86 17.64 -5.13
C LEU A 83 -6.38 16.89 -3.91
N LEU A 84 -7.69 16.74 -3.80
CA LEU A 84 -8.34 15.83 -2.85
C LEU A 84 -8.66 14.51 -3.54
N GLY A 85 -8.10 13.43 -3.03
CA GLY A 85 -8.40 12.07 -3.47
C GLY A 85 -8.98 11.24 -2.32
N GLY A 86 -9.90 10.33 -2.62
CA GLY A 86 -10.38 9.44 -1.58
C GLY A 86 -11.75 8.83 -1.80
N GLU A 87 -12.16 8.04 -0.81
CA GLU A 87 -13.46 7.37 -0.83
C GLU A 87 -14.09 7.26 0.56
N ARG A 88 -15.41 7.08 0.57
CA ARG A 88 -16.17 6.49 1.68
C ARG A 88 -17.11 5.44 1.10
N GLY A 89 -17.06 4.22 1.64
CA GLY A 89 -17.92 3.12 1.16
C GLY A 89 -17.67 2.72 -0.31
N GLY A 90 -16.48 2.97 -0.82
CA GLY A 90 -16.05 2.71 -2.20
C GLY A 90 -16.38 3.81 -3.20
N VAL A 91 -17.03 4.89 -2.78
CA VAL A 91 -17.48 5.99 -3.65
C VAL A 91 -16.65 7.25 -3.39
N ARG A 92 -16.41 8.04 -4.45
CA ARG A 92 -15.75 9.35 -4.33
C ARG A 92 -16.49 10.22 -3.32
N ILE A 93 -15.73 10.90 -2.46
CA ILE A 93 -16.27 11.85 -1.48
C ILE A 93 -16.81 13.08 -2.22
N GLU A 94 -17.98 13.57 -1.82
CA GLU A 94 -18.55 14.79 -2.40
C GLU A 94 -17.60 15.98 -2.22
N GLY A 95 -17.36 16.75 -3.29
CA GLY A 95 -16.42 17.86 -3.30
C GLY A 95 -14.92 17.48 -3.42
N PHE A 96 -14.60 16.19 -3.54
CA PHE A 96 -13.23 15.73 -3.83
C PHE A 96 -12.99 15.70 -5.34
N ASP A 97 -11.73 15.94 -5.73
CA ASP A 97 -11.31 15.96 -7.13
C ASP A 97 -11.29 14.54 -7.72
N LEU A 98 -10.70 13.59 -6.96
CA LEU A 98 -10.46 12.21 -7.38
C LEU A 98 -11.10 11.20 -6.43
N SER A 99 -11.50 10.04 -6.95
CA SER A 99 -11.92 8.89 -6.16
C SER A 99 -10.72 8.07 -5.65
N ASN A 100 -10.98 6.85 -5.17
CA ASN A 100 -9.94 5.85 -4.88
C ASN A 100 -9.76 4.85 -6.04
N SER A 101 -10.16 5.20 -7.27
CA SER A 101 -9.83 4.40 -8.46
C SER A 101 -8.44 4.80 -8.99
N PRO A 102 -7.49 3.87 -9.17
CA PRO A 102 -6.18 4.17 -9.75
C PRO A 102 -6.24 4.82 -11.14
N ALA A 103 -7.30 4.55 -11.91
CA ALA A 103 -7.47 5.08 -13.27
C ALA A 103 -7.66 6.60 -13.31
N GLU A 104 -8.09 7.23 -12.22
CA GLU A 104 -8.27 8.69 -12.14
C GLU A 104 -6.94 9.45 -11.91
N TYR A 105 -5.85 8.75 -11.62
CA TYR A 105 -4.55 9.33 -11.27
C TYR A 105 -3.61 9.38 -12.47
N GLU A 106 -4.10 9.83 -13.63
CA GLU A 106 -3.31 9.91 -14.86
C GLU A 106 -2.15 10.93 -14.74
N PRO A 107 -1.02 10.72 -15.45
CA PRO A 107 0.14 11.62 -15.35
C PRO A 107 -0.17 13.11 -15.58
N GLN A 108 -1.05 13.41 -16.52
CA GLN A 108 -1.50 14.79 -16.82
C GLN A 108 -2.34 15.44 -15.70
N VAL A 109 -2.94 14.63 -14.82
CA VAL A 109 -3.74 15.08 -13.68
C VAL A 109 -2.86 15.28 -12.45
N VAL A 110 -1.99 14.29 -12.17
CA VAL A 110 -1.27 14.21 -10.88
C VAL A 110 0.20 14.62 -10.94
N GLY A 111 0.79 14.75 -12.13
CA GLY A 111 2.21 15.07 -12.30
C GLY A 111 2.65 16.32 -11.52
N GLY A 112 3.60 16.15 -10.60
CA GLY A 112 4.14 17.17 -9.71
C GLY A 112 3.17 17.66 -8.62
N ARG A 113 1.95 17.12 -8.52
CA ARG A 113 0.92 17.61 -7.60
C ARG A 113 1.07 17.00 -6.20
N THR A 114 0.72 17.79 -5.19
CA THR A 114 0.38 17.27 -3.85
C THR A 114 -1.04 16.73 -3.88
N ILE A 115 -1.23 15.52 -3.36
CA ILE A 115 -2.55 14.90 -3.22
C ILE A 115 -2.83 14.69 -1.74
N VAL A 116 -3.90 15.29 -1.23
CA VAL A 116 -4.40 15.02 0.11
C VAL A 116 -5.42 13.89 0.01
N PHE A 117 -5.18 12.80 0.74
CA PHE A 117 -5.82 11.53 0.47
C PHE A 117 -6.49 10.93 1.72
N THR A 118 -7.75 10.52 1.63
CA THR A 118 -8.46 9.87 2.76
C THR A 118 -9.33 8.73 2.31
N THR A 119 -9.26 7.61 3.03
CA THR A 119 -10.08 6.41 2.78
C THR A 119 -10.67 5.91 4.08
N THR A 120 -11.61 4.99 3.96
CA THR A 120 -12.29 4.34 5.08
C THR A 120 -11.30 3.57 5.97
N ASN A 121 -10.30 2.93 5.37
CA ASN A 121 -9.40 2.00 6.06
C ASN A 121 -7.97 2.53 6.27
N GLY A 122 -7.49 3.44 5.41
CA GLY A 122 -6.06 3.73 5.28
C GLY A 122 -5.42 4.37 6.51
N THR A 123 -6.23 5.02 7.34
CA THR A 123 -5.73 5.83 8.46
C THR A 123 -5.52 5.02 9.72
N ARG A 124 -6.30 3.94 9.88
CA ARG A 124 -6.11 2.98 10.97
C ARG A 124 -4.78 2.24 10.84
N ALA A 125 -4.41 1.82 9.63
CA ALA A 125 -3.15 1.11 9.41
C ALA A 125 -1.94 2.02 9.64
N LEU A 126 -1.94 3.22 9.03
CA LEU A 126 -0.83 4.16 9.19
C LEU A 126 -0.65 4.64 10.63
N ALA A 127 -1.74 4.90 11.37
CA ALA A 127 -1.67 5.31 12.77
C ALA A 127 -1.00 4.27 13.70
N ARG A 128 -1.02 2.98 13.34
CA ARG A 128 -0.30 1.95 14.11
C ARG A 128 1.20 2.00 13.89
N CYS A 129 1.65 2.60 12.79
CA CYS A 129 3.03 2.52 12.32
C CYS A 129 3.95 3.61 12.92
N GLU A 130 3.49 4.43 13.87
CA GLU A 130 4.23 5.59 14.38
C GLU A 130 5.62 5.27 14.95
N GLN A 131 5.81 4.07 15.51
CA GLN A 131 7.10 3.61 16.06
C GLN A 131 7.91 2.76 15.07
N ALA A 132 7.40 2.50 13.87
CA ALA A 132 8.11 1.73 12.85
C ALA A 132 9.37 2.48 12.38
N ALA A 133 10.45 1.74 12.12
CA ALA A 133 11.68 2.33 11.59
C ALA A 133 11.52 2.77 10.12
N ARG A 134 10.68 2.06 9.37
CA ARG A 134 10.40 2.35 7.96
C ARG A 134 8.99 1.88 7.61
N ILE A 135 8.27 2.69 6.84
CA ILE A 135 6.90 2.38 6.42
C ILE A 135 6.86 2.40 4.89
N LEU A 136 6.45 1.29 4.29
CA LEU A 136 6.28 1.09 2.85
C LEU A 136 4.80 0.92 2.52
N VAL A 137 4.39 1.27 1.30
CA VAL A 137 3.05 0.96 0.80
C VAL A 137 3.15 -0.10 -0.30
N GLY A 138 2.52 -1.24 -0.06
CA GLY A 138 2.62 -2.41 -0.92
C GLY A 138 1.29 -2.80 -1.58
N ALA A 139 1.36 -3.13 -2.87
CA ALA A 139 0.29 -3.72 -3.66
C ALA A 139 0.88 -4.68 -4.71
N PHE A 140 0.05 -5.53 -5.34
CA PHE A 140 0.54 -6.47 -6.36
C PHE A 140 1.32 -5.78 -7.48
N ILE A 141 0.90 -4.56 -7.86
CA ILE A 141 1.52 -3.80 -8.94
C ILE A 141 2.98 -3.41 -8.68
N ASN A 142 3.47 -3.44 -7.43
CA ASN A 142 4.85 -3.11 -7.06
C ASN A 142 5.52 -4.17 -6.16
N LEU A 143 5.03 -5.41 -6.21
CA LEU A 143 5.46 -6.52 -5.34
C LEU A 143 6.97 -6.71 -5.28
N SER A 144 7.63 -6.81 -6.43
CA SER A 144 9.08 -7.01 -6.57
C SER A 144 9.88 -5.82 -6.06
N ALA A 145 9.36 -4.59 -6.17
CA ALA A 145 10.03 -3.41 -5.63
C ALA A 145 10.06 -3.46 -4.09
N ILE A 146 8.94 -3.87 -3.48
CA ILE A 146 8.85 -4.10 -2.04
C ILE A 146 9.76 -5.25 -1.62
N SER A 147 9.70 -6.40 -2.30
CA SER A 147 10.53 -7.57 -2.00
C SER A 147 12.03 -7.26 -2.01
N ARG A 148 12.53 -6.57 -3.05
CA ARG A 148 13.93 -6.12 -3.11
C ARG A 148 14.29 -5.18 -1.96
N ALA A 149 13.40 -4.25 -1.62
CA ALA A 149 13.62 -3.32 -0.51
C ALA A 149 13.68 -4.04 0.84
N LEU A 150 12.89 -5.10 1.02
CA LEU A 150 12.95 -5.95 2.20
C LEU A 150 14.27 -6.72 2.23
N GLN A 151 14.68 -7.36 1.13
CA GLN A 151 15.94 -8.12 1.06
C GLN A 151 17.20 -7.28 1.34
N ALA A 152 17.16 -5.97 1.07
CA ALA A 152 18.29 -5.05 1.26
C ALA A 152 18.42 -4.46 2.68
N ASP A 153 17.57 -4.86 3.62
CA ASP A 153 17.52 -4.32 4.99
C ASP A 153 17.34 -5.49 5.97
N ASP A 154 18.04 -5.55 7.10
CA ASP A 154 18.00 -6.72 8.00
C ASP A 154 16.95 -6.61 9.13
N ARG A 155 16.19 -5.50 9.21
CA ARG A 155 15.19 -5.26 10.27
C ARG A 155 14.00 -6.21 10.21
N PRO A 156 13.35 -6.54 11.34
CA PRO A 156 12.13 -7.36 11.34
C PRO A 156 11.04 -6.77 10.43
N VAL A 157 10.27 -7.62 9.75
CA VAL A 157 9.25 -7.20 8.78
C VAL A 157 7.85 -7.46 9.29
N HIS A 158 6.97 -6.47 9.12
CA HIS A 158 5.57 -6.53 9.50
C HIS A 158 4.71 -6.18 8.28
N LEU A 159 3.97 -7.16 7.77
CA LEU A 159 2.99 -6.96 6.70
C LEU A 159 1.65 -6.63 7.35
N LEU A 160 1.20 -5.38 7.23
CA LEU A 160 0.04 -4.86 7.94
C LEU A 160 -1.14 -4.69 6.99
N CYS A 161 -2.07 -5.65 7.01
CA CYS A 161 -3.32 -5.59 6.27
C CYS A 161 -4.26 -4.56 6.90
N ALA A 162 -4.83 -3.67 6.09
CA ALA A 162 -5.78 -2.66 6.53
C ALA A 162 -7.15 -3.27 6.88
N GLY A 163 -7.55 -4.32 6.15
CA GLY A 163 -8.87 -4.94 6.30
C GLY A 163 -9.99 -4.01 5.82
N THR A 164 -11.23 -4.33 6.18
CA THR A 164 -12.39 -3.47 5.91
C THR A 164 -13.38 -3.57 7.05
N ASP A 165 -13.77 -2.44 7.63
CA ASP A 165 -14.68 -2.35 8.79
C ASP A 165 -14.25 -3.25 9.96
N GLY A 166 -12.94 -3.26 10.27
CA GLY A 166 -12.37 -4.09 11.33
C GLY A 166 -12.39 -5.59 11.06
N SER A 167 -12.65 -6.02 9.83
CA SER A 167 -12.61 -7.43 9.42
C SER A 167 -11.44 -7.70 8.46
N PRO A 168 -10.74 -8.85 8.57
CA PRO A 168 -9.72 -9.23 7.59
C PRO A 168 -10.30 -9.37 6.19
N THR A 169 -9.48 -9.08 5.18
CA THR A 169 -9.84 -9.11 3.76
C THR A 169 -8.93 -10.08 3.03
N ALA A 170 -9.50 -10.91 2.16
CA ALA A 170 -8.72 -11.94 1.47
C ALA A 170 -7.70 -11.32 0.50
N GLU A 171 -8.04 -10.21 -0.16
CA GLU A 171 -7.15 -9.47 -1.07
C GLU A 171 -5.86 -9.00 -0.38
N ASP A 172 -5.95 -8.47 0.85
CA ASP A 172 -4.77 -7.99 1.59
C ASP A 172 -3.93 -9.17 2.09
N ILE A 173 -4.59 -10.23 2.58
CA ILE A 173 -3.92 -11.46 3.03
C ILE A 173 -3.21 -12.13 1.86
N LEU A 174 -3.82 -12.17 0.67
CA LEU A 174 -3.23 -12.74 -0.53
C LEU A 174 -1.99 -11.97 -0.96
N PHE A 175 -2.01 -10.64 -0.93
CA PHE A 175 -0.80 -9.85 -1.21
C PHE A 175 0.29 -10.08 -0.16
N ALA A 176 -0.07 -10.10 1.13
CA ALA A 176 0.88 -10.42 2.20
C ALA A 176 1.52 -11.81 1.99
N GLY A 177 0.71 -12.79 1.60
CA GLY A 177 1.16 -14.14 1.26
C GLY A 177 2.04 -14.19 0.02
N ALA A 178 1.73 -13.42 -1.02
CA ALA A 178 2.53 -13.32 -2.23
C ALA A 178 3.91 -12.73 -1.93
N LEU A 179 3.96 -11.65 -1.15
CA LEU A 179 5.20 -11.01 -0.74
C LEU A 179 6.01 -11.92 0.20
N GLY A 180 5.38 -12.54 1.19
CA GLY A 180 6.01 -13.53 2.07
C GLY A 180 6.58 -14.73 1.31
N HIS A 181 5.86 -15.19 0.29
CA HIS A 181 6.32 -16.26 -0.60
C HIS A 181 7.54 -15.81 -1.41
N ASP A 182 7.49 -14.63 -2.03
CA ASP A 182 8.55 -14.11 -2.88
C ASP A 182 9.86 -13.92 -2.10
N VAL A 183 9.81 -13.30 -0.91
CA VAL A 183 11.01 -13.11 -0.09
C VAL A 183 11.62 -14.43 0.38
N CYS A 184 10.81 -15.44 0.69
CA CYS A 184 11.31 -16.75 1.12
C CYS A 184 11.90 -17.56 -0.03
N VAL A 185 11.25 -17.55 -1.20
CA VAL A 185 11.71 -18.29 -2.40
C VAL A 185 12.95 -17.64 -3.00
N ALA A 186 12.99 -16.30 -3.09
CA ALA A 186 14.14 -15.59 -3.65
C ALA A 186 15.41 -15.71 -2.78
N ALA A 187 15.25 -15.81 -1.46
CA ALA A 187 16.36 -15.92 -0.51
C ALA A 187 16.85 -17.36 -0.25
N GLY A 188 16.26 -18.39 -0.89
CA GLY A 188 16.65 -19.78 -0.63
C GLY A 188 16.24 -20.29 0.76
N SER A 189 15.22 -19.72 1.39
CA SER A 189 14.66 -20.11 2.71
C SER A 189 15.55 -19.92 3.95
N GLU A 190 16.88 -19.77 3.83
CA GLU A 190 17.80 -19.86 4.99
C GLU A 190 17.89 -18.58 5.85
N GLY A 191 17.22 -17.49 5.44
CA GLY A 191 17.33 -16.18 6.11
C GLY A 191 16.08 -15.70 6.88
N TRP A 192 14.94 -16.38 6.77
CA TRP A 192 13.65 -15.87 7.24
C TRP A 192 12.91 -16.83 8.19
N THR A 193 12.27 -16.27 9.22
CA THR A 193 11.36 -16.98 10.11
C THR A 193 9.96 -16.38 9.96
N LEU A 194 9.01 -17.17 9.48
CA LEU A 194 7.63 -16.75 9.34
C LEU A 194 6.88 -16.96 10.65
N SER A 195 6.01 -16.02 11.03
CA SER A 195 4.99 -16.28 12.06
C SER A 195 3.89 -17.19 11.51
N ASP A 196 3.10 -17.81 12.39
CA ASP A 196 1.94 -18.63 12.00
C ASP A 196 1.00 -17.87 11.05
N SER A 197 0.74 -16.59 11.33
CA SER A 197 -0.07 -15.73 10.45
C SER A 197 0.56 -15.51 9.08
N ALA A 198 1.89 -15.44 9.00
CA ALA A 198 2.61 -15.34 7.74
C ALA A 198 2.56 -16.65 6.96
N GLU A 199 2.71 -17.80 7.62
CA GLU A 199 2.55 -19.12 6.99
C GLU A 199 1.13 -19.31 6.44
N ILE A 200 0.10 -18.91 7.20
CA ILE A 200 -1.30 -18.94 6.75
C ILE A 200 -1.49 -18.07 5.50
N ALA A 201 -0.94 -16.86 5.47
CA ALA A 201 -1.02 -15.97 4.31
C ALA A 201 -0.34 -16.59 3.08
N VAL A 202 0.87 -17.16 3.24
CA VAL A 202 1.60 -17.84 2.17
C VAL A 202 0.84 -19.07 1.66
N ALA A 203 0.22 -19.85 2.54
CA ALA A 203 -0.61 -20.99 2.16
C ALA A 203 -1.86 -20.54 1.37
N ALA A 204 -2.52 -19.46 1.81
CA ALA A 204 -3.65 -18.87 1.11
C ALA A 204 -3.26 -18.39 -0.30
N TRP A 205 -2.10 -17.72 -0.43
CA TRP A 205 -1.55 -17.32 -1.72
C TRP A 205 -1.33 -18.52 -2.65
N ARG A 206 -0.60 -19.55 -2.18
CA ARG A 206 -0.32 -20.76 -2.97
C ARG A 206 -1.59 -21.46 -3.44
N GLY A 207 -2.61 -21.54 -2.58
CA GLY A 207 -3.91 -22.12 -2.94
C GLY A 207 -4.70 -21.28 -3.95
N ALA A 208 -4.57 -19.95 -3.91
CA ALA A 208 -5.30 -19.06 -4.82
C ALA A 208 -4.74 -19.04 -6.24
N VAL A 209 -3.42 -19.19 -6.40
CA VAL A 209 -2.78 -19.16 -7.73
C VAL A 209 -2.56 -20.53 -8.35
N GLU A 210 -3.16 -21.60 -7.78
CA GLU A 210 -3.00 -22.98 -8.23
C GLU A 210 -1.55 -23.25 -8.67
N MET A 211 -0.58 -23.10 -7.76
CA MET A 211 0.70 -23.74 -8.00
C MET A 211 0.38 -25.24 -7.90
N PRO A 212 0.39 -26.03 -9.00
CA PRO A 212 0.27 -27.47 -8.82
C PRO A 212 1.37 -27.85 -7.85
N CYS A 213 0.98 -28.44 -6.73
CA CYS A 213 1.91 -29.14 -5.87
C CYS A 213 2.60 -30.12 -6.79
N LEU A 214 3.83 -29.80 -7.20
CA LEU A 214 4.65 -30.77 -7.86
C LEU A 214 4.81 -31.87 -6.85
N GLU A 215 4.22 -33.02 -7.17
CA GLU A 215 4.63 -34.27 -6.57
C GLU A 215 6.16 -34.25 -6.48
N GLU A 216 6.66 -34.60 -5.29
CA GLU A 216 8.09 -34.76 -5.02
C GLU A 216 8.67 -35.79 -5.98
N SER A 217 9.00 -35.37 -7.20
CA SER A 217 9.83 -36.18 -8.09
C SER A 217 11.24 -36.10 -7.52
N SER A 218 11.79 -37.28 -7.26
CA SER A 218 13.06 -37.56 -6.57
C SER A 218 14.32 -37.11 -7.34
N ALA A 219 14.21 -36.05 -8.14
CA ALA A 219 15.31 -35.42 -8.86
C ALA A 219 15.14 -33.89 -8.85
N GLY A 220 15.73 -33.25 -7.82
CA GLY A 220 16.24 -31.87 -7.82
C GLY A 220 15.44 -30.74 -8.52
N HIS A 221 14.82 -29.87 -7.71
CA HIS A 221 14.67 -28.43 -7.98
C HIS A 221 14.00 -27.98 -9.30
N VAL A 222 12.84 -28.53 -9.66
CA VAL A 222 12.01 -27.89 -10.69
C VAL A 222 10.83 -27.18 -10.04
N ALA A 223 11.05 -26.04 -9.38
CA ALA A 223 9.94 -25.14 -9.05
C ALA A 223 9.39 -24.56 -10.37
N CYS A 224 8.21 -25.01 -10.80
CA CYS A 224 7.49 -24.38 -11.90
C CYS A 224 7.06 -22.97 -11.44
N ARG A 225 7.96 -21.99 -11.60
CA ARG A 225 7.68 -20.58 -11.39
C ARG A 225 6.73 -20.17 -12.52
N LEU A 226 5.43 -20.08 -12.24
CA LEU A 226 4.51 -19.40 -13.15
C LEU A 226 5.07 -18.00 -13.41
N ARG A 227 5.20 -17.63 -14.69
CA ARG A 227 5.62 -16.26 -15.05
C ARG A 227 4.55 -15.27 -14.58
N GLN A 228 4.94 -14.04 -14.25
CA GLN A 228 4.03 -12.97 -13.78
C GLN A 228 2.75 -12.86 -14.63
N GLU A 229 2.89 -12.92 -15.97
CA GLU A 229 1.77 -12.87 -16.93
C GLU A 229 0.73 -13.98 -16.75
N GLN A 230 1.15 -15.15 -16.25
CA GLN A 230 0.29 -16.30 -16.01
C GLN A 230 -0.39 -16.22 -14.64
N LEU A 231 0.15 -15.42 -13.69
CA LEU A 231 -0.42 -15.28 -12.35
C LEU A 231 -1.55 -14.25 -12.30
N SER A 232 -1.45 -13.13 -13.02
CA SER A 232 -2.44 -12.04 -12.98
C SER A 232 -3.90 -12.50 -13.15
N PRO A 233 -4.26 -13.44 -14.05
CA PRO A 233 -5.63 -13.95 -14.15
C PRO A 233 -6.12 -14.69 -12.89
N HIS A 234 -5.25 -15.44 -12.23
CA HIS A 234 -5.59 -16.12 -10.97
C HIS A 234 -5.77 -15.12 -9.83
N VAL A 235 -4.88 -14.12 -9.74
CA VAL A 235 -5.00 -13.01 -8.79
C VAL A 235 -6.32 -12.26 -9.03
N PHE A 236 -6.64 -11.92 -10.28
CA PHE A 236 -7.92 -11.28 -10.62
C PHE A 236 -9.12 -12.07 -10.12
N ASN A 237 -9.16 -13.37 -10.41
CA ASN A 237 -10.25 -14.24 -9.97
C ASN A 237 -10.35 -14.33 -8.44
N ALA A 238 -9.21 -14.40 -7.74
CA ALA A 238 -9.18 -14.45 -6.28
C ALA A 238 -9.67 -13.13 -5.66
N LEU A 239 -9.24 -11.99 -6.21
CA LEU A 239 -9.68 -10.66 -5.80
C LEU A 239 -11.18 -10.46 -6.04
N CYS A 240 -11.71 -10.87 -7.19
CA CYS A 240 -13.16 -10.81 -7.47
C CYS A 240 -14.01 -11.61 -6.45
N ARG A 241 -13.47 -12.70 -5.90
CA ARG A 241 -14.15 -13.52 -4.88
C ARG A 241 -14.05 -12.92 -3.47
N SER A 242 -13.16 -11.97 -3.24
CA SER A 242 -12.91 -11.37 -1.93
C SER A 242 -14.06 -10.44 -1.48
N ARG A 243 -14.05 -10.00 -0.22
CA ARG A 243 -15.06 -9.05 0.29
C ARG A 243 -14.95 -7.71 -0.46
N GLY A 244 -13.75 -7.13 -0.56
CA GLY A 244 -13.53 -5.88 -1.28
C GLY A 244 -13.85 -6.00 -2.77
N GLY A 245 -13.44 -7.09 -3.42
CA GLY A 245 -13.76 -7.32 -4.83
C GLY A 245 -15.25 -7.41 -5.10
N ARG A 246 -16.01 -8.19 -4.31
CA ARG A 246 -17.47 -8.26 -4.45
C ARG A 246 -18.15 -6.90 -4.23
N ASN A 247 -17.63 -6.08 -3.32
CA ASN A 247 -18.15 -4.73 -3.11
C ASN A 247 -17.88 -3.83 -4.33
N LEU A 248 -16.66 -3.85 -4.87
CA LEU A 248 -16.29 -3.09 -6.06
C LEU A 248 -17.05 -3.54 -7.32
N LEU A 249 -17.28 -4.83 -7.50
CA LEU A 249 -18.09 -5.35 -8.60
C LEU A 249 -19.52 -4.82 -8.57
N ARG A 250 -20.16 -4.75 -7.38
CA ARG A 250 -21.50 -4.16 -7.22
C ARG A 250 -21.53 -2.67 -7.58
N LEU A 251 -20.42 -1.97 -7.39
CA LEU A 251 -20.24 -0.56 -7.72
C LEU A 251 -19.77 -0.32 -9.16
N GLY A 252 -19.54 -1.37 -9.95
CA GLY A 252 -19.10 -1.26 -11.35
C GLY A 252 -17.59 -1.06 -11.55
N TYR A 253 -16.77 -1.28 -10.52
CA TYR A 253 -15.31 -1.08 -10.56
C TYR A 253 -14.52 -2.36 -10.92
N GLU A 254 -15.00 -3.18 -11.87
CA GLU A 254 -14.27 -4.39 -12.29
C GLU A 254 -12.90 -4.06 -12.91
N SER A 255 -12.81 -2.97 -13.68
CA SER A 255 -11.56 -2.48 -14.26
C SER A 255 -10.50 -2.20 -13.20
N ASP A 256 -10.90 -1.66 -12.04
CA ASP A 256 -10.00 -1.40 -10.93
C ASP A 256 -9.46 -2.71 -10.36
N ILE A 257 -10.31 -3.72 -10.19
CA ILE A 257 -9.88 -5.05 -9.70
C ILE A 257 -8.86 -5.64 -10.68
N ARG A 258 -9.12 -5.52 -12.00
CA ARG A 258 -8.20 -5.98 -13.04
C ARG A 258 -6.85 -5.26 -12.96
N TYR A 259 -6.85 -3.95 -12.74
CA TYR A 259 -5.62 -3.18 -12.55
C TYR A 259 -4.89 -3.60 -11.26
N CYS A 260 -5.59 -3.68 -10.13
CA CYS A 260 -5.03 -4.08 -8.83
C CYS A 260 -4.48 -5.51 -8.82
N SER A 261 -4.97 -6.37 -9.72
CA SER A 261 -4.51 -7.76 -9.86
C SER A 261 -3.24 -7.94 -10.68
N GLN A 262 -2.76 -6.88 -11.35
CA GLN A 262 -1.52 -6.96 -12.11
C GLN A 262 -0.33 -7.08 -11.15
N ILE A 263 0.59 -7.98 -11.46
CA ILE A 263 1.83 -8.15 -10.70
C ILE A 263 2.94 -7.36 -11.38
N ASP A 264 3.64 -6.52 -10.61
CA ASP A 264 4.84 -5.79 -11.05
C ASP A 264 4.65 -4.91 -12.29
N LEU A 265 3.49 -4.28 -12.40
CA LEU A 265 3.21 -3.27 -13.42
C LEU A 265 4.12 -2.04 -13.29
N ILE A 266 4.55 -1.72 -12.06
CA ILE A 266 5.38 -0.55 -11.74
C ILE A 266 6.53 -0.96 -10.80
N SER A 267 7.63 -0.22 -10.85
CA SER A 267 8.85 -0.53 -10.07
C SER A 267 9.09 0.42 -8.91
N VAL A 268 8.14 1.32 -8.64
CA VAL A 268 8.27 2.36 -7.62
C VAL A 268 8.12 1.81 -6.19
N LEU A 269 8.77 2.49 -5.25
CA LEU A 269 8.74 2.16 -3.83
C LEU A 269 8.19 3.33 -3.02
N PRO A 270 6.87 3.38 -2.78
CA PRO A 270 6.29 4.40 -1.90
C PRO A 270 6.76 4.21 -0.46
N VAL A 271 7.25 5.29 0.15
CA VAL A 271 7.71 5.34 1.54
C VAL A 271 6.93 6.40 2.29
N CYS A 272 6.41 6.04 3.45
CA CYS A 272 5.76 6.98 4.36
C CYS A 272 6.78 7.50 5.37
N GLN A 273 6.86 8.82 5.53
CA GLN A 273 7.81 9.52 6.38
C GLN A 273 7.13 10.65 7.17
N GLN A 274 7.72 11.05 8.29
CA GLN A 274 7.23 12.22 9.02
C GLN A 274 7.52 13.50 8.24
N MET A 275 6.50 14.36 8.10
CA MET A 275 6.67 15.67 7.48
C MET A 275 7.60 16.53 8.33
N HIS A 276 8.71 17.00 7.75
CA HIS A 276 9.56 18.00 8.40
C HIS A 276 8.83 19.34 8.45
N ARG A 277 8.46 19.80 9.65
CA ARG A 277 7.92 21.14 9.87
C ARG A 277 8.92 22.01 10.63
N PRO A 278 9.16 23.26 10.19
CA PRO A 278 9.95 24.20 10.96
C PRO A 278 9.30 24.44 12.33
N GLN A 279 10.12 24.51 13.38
CA GLN A 279 9.73 24.56 14.81
C GLN A 279 8.73 25.68 15.20
N ASN A 280 8.43 26.63 14.31
CA ASN A 280 7.55 27.76 14.55
C ASN A 280 6.09 27.58 14.06
N GLN A 281 5.73 26.44 13.45
CA GLN A 281 4.33 26.14 13.15
C GLN A 281 3.74 25.27 14.27
N VAL A 282 2.81 25.85 15.03
CA VAL A 282 2.10 25.17 16.11
C VAL A 282 1.41 23.91 15.57
N SER A 283 1.76 22.75 16.13
CA SER A 283 1.04 21.49 15.95
C SER A 283 -0.35 21.63 16.54
N GLY A 284 -1.31 22.09 15.74
CA GLY A 284 -2.72 22.04 16.10
C GLY A 284 -3.19 20.58 16.20
N PRO A 285 -4.13 20.25 17.10
CA PRO A 285 -4.73 18.92 17.13
C PRO A 285 -5.40 18.63 15.79
N GLY A 286 -5.10 17.47 15.20
CA GLY A 286 -5.73 17.01 13.95
C GLY A 286 -5.00 17.37 12.66
N ILE A 287 -3.69 17.63 12.68
CA ILE A 287 -2.89 17.79 11.45
C ILE A 287 -2.11 16.49 11.16
N PRO A 288 -2.10 15.96 9.91
CA PRO A 288 -1.34 14.76 9.58
C PRO A 288 0.13 14.98 9.88
N SER A 289 0.78 13.96 10.42
CA SER A 289 2.21 13.95 10.71
C SER A 289 3.04 13.32 9.60
N MET A 290 2.39 12.73 8.58
CA MET A 290 3.05 11.90 7.58
C MET A 290 2.75 12.32 6.14
N GLU A 291 3.71 12.07 5.27
CA GLU A 291 3.59 12.14 3.82
C GLU A 291 4.16 10.86 3.19
N ILE A 292 3.70 10.56 1.98
CA ILE A 292 4.14 9.41 1.19
C ILE A 292 4.78 9.94 -0.09
N THR A 293 6.04 9.56 -0.30
CA THR A 293 6.86 9.91 -1.46
C THR A 293 7.52 8.66 -2.04
N LEU A 294 8.26 8.80 -3.13
CA LEU A 294 9.10 7.71 -3.63
C LEU A 294 10.44 7.69 -2.88
N ALA A 295 10.95 6.47 -2.61
CA ALA A 295 12.27 6.24 -2.02
C ALA A 295 13.43 6.62 -2.95
#